data_AF-A0A7W5FK44-F1
#
_entry.id   AF-A0A7W5FK44-F1
#
_cell.length_a   1.000
_cell.length_b   1.000
_cell.length_c   1.000
_cell.angle_alpha   90.00
_cell.angle_beta   90.00
_cell.angle_gamma   90.00
#
_symmetry.space_group_name_H-M   'P 1'
#
loop_
_entity.id
_entity.type
_entity.pdbx_description
1 polymer ?
#
loop_
_entity_poly.entity_id
_entity_poly.type
_entity_poly.pdbx_seq_one_letter_code
_entity_poly.pdbx_strand_id
1 'polypeptide(L)'
;MLIAIGALALFIAILILLLPREDTETTPDGERKAEAAGDGVVAPTTLEGALVAQLVHGEITRTQYHAALAGLAARDDERNPLSAPGNDRPDACA
;
A
#
# COMPACT_ATOMS: atom_id res chain seq x y z
N MET A 1 26.59 22.56 -10.55
CA MET A 1 25.23 22.99 -10.12
C MET A 1 24.12 22.52 -11.06
N LEU A 2 24.25 22.62 -12.39
CA LEU A 2 23.26 22.12 -13.35
C LEU A 2 22.83 20.66 -13.13
N ILE A 3 23.77 19.78 -12.80
CA ILE A 3 23.50 18.35 -12.51
C ILE A 3 22.65 18.19 -11.24
N ALA A 4 22.95 18.96 -10.19
CA ALA A 4 22.20 18.92 -8.94
C ALA A 4 20.76 19.44 -9.11
N ILE A 5 20.59 20.47 -9.93
CA ILE A 5 19.26 21.01 -10.28
C ILE A 5 18.47 19.97 -11.08
N GLY A 6 19.10 19.28 -12.03
CA GLY A 6 18.47 18.21 -12.80
C GLY A 6 18.05 17.01 -11.95
N ALA A 7 18.92 16.57 -11.04
CA ALA A 7 18.61 15.47 -10.11
C ALA A 7 17.46 15.82 -9.16
N LEU A 8 17.43 17.06 -8.65
CA LEU A 8 16.36 17.54 -7.79
C LEU A 8 15.02 17.62 -8.54
N ALA A 9 15.02 18.14 -9.77
CA ALA A 9 13.82 18.22 -10.59
C ALA A 9 13.26 16.83 -10.93
N LEU A 10 14.13 15.86 -11.24
CA LEU A 10 13.73 14.48 -11.51
C LEU A 10 13.15 13.80 -10.27
N PHE A 11 13.77 14.00 -9.11
CA PHE A 11 13.29 13.44 -7.84
C PHE A 11 11.90 13.99 -7.47
N ILE A 12 11.69 15.30 -7.65
CA ILE A 12 10.39 15.95 -7.44
C ILE A 12 9.35 15.42 -8.43
N ALA A 13 9.70 15.24 -9.71
CA ALA A 13 8.79 14.70 -10.71
C ALA A 13 8.35 13.26 -10.38
N ILE A 14 9.26 12.41 -9.90
CA ILE A 14 8.96 11.05 -9.44
C ILE A 14 8.02 11.12 -8.23
N LEU A 15 8.30 11.97 -7.24
CA LEU A 15 7.42 12.14 -6.08
C LEU A 15 6.02 12.59 -6.48
N ILE A 16 5.88 13.56 -7.39
CA ILE A 16 4.57 14.02 -7.90
C ILE A 16 3.81 12.88 -8.60
N LEU A 17 4.52 12.01 -9.32
CA LEU A 17 3.93 10.83 -9.97
C LEU A 17 3.48 9.77 -8.96
N LEU A 18 4.07 9.76 -7.77
CA LEU A 18 3.72 8.87 -6.65
C LEU A 18 2.65 9.46 -5.71
N LEU A 19 2.34 10.76 -5.82
CA LEU A 19 1.25 11.33 -5.02
C LEU A 19 -0.10 10.87 -5.58
N PRO A 20 -1.07 10.51 -4.72
CA PRO A 20 -2.43 10.26 -5.14
C PRO A 20 -2.95 11.50 -5.86
N ARG A 21 -3.33 11.32 -7.11
CA ARG A 21 -3.95 12.36 -7.91
C ARG A 21 -5.36 12.53 -7.35
N GLU A 22 -5.57 13.58 -6.56
CA GLU A 22 -6.93 14.01 -6.26
C GLU A 22 -7.52 14.46 -7.60
N ASP A 23 -8.31 13.57 -8.21
CA ASP A 23 -9.14 13.92 -9.35
C ASP A 23 -10.08 15.02 -8.87
N THR A 24 -9.66 16.27 -9.08
CA THR A 24 -10.51 17.44 -8.90
C THR A 24 -11.49 17.40 -10.05
N GLU A 25 -12.48 16.51 -9.95
CA GLU A 25 -13.67 16.57 -10.76
C GLU A 25 -14.31 17.92 -10.48
N THR A 26 -14.18 18.81 -11.46
CA THR A 26 -14.98 20.02 -11.57
C THR A 26 -16.42 19.55 -11.79
N THR A 27 -17.14 19.28 -10.70
CA THR A 27 -18.60 19.15 -10.73
C THR A 27 -19.17 20.48 -10.22
N PRO A 28 -19.90 21.24 -11.05
CA PRO A 28 -20.57 22.45 -10.59
C PRO A 28 -21.71 22.07 -9.64
N ASP A 29 -21.80 22.81 -8.53
CA ASP A 29 -22.82 22.88 -7.49
C ASP A 29 -24.08 22.00 -7.63
N GLY A 30 -24.36 21.21 -6.58
CA GLY A 30 -25.65 20.57 -6.37
C GLY A 30 -25.78 19.96 -4.97
N GLU A 31 -26.53 20.63 -4.11
CA GLU A 31 -26.85 20.29 -2.73
C GLU A 31 -27.31 18.83 -2.48
N ARG A 32 -26.92 18.34 -1.27
CA ARG A 32 -27.59 17.40 -0.35
C ARG A 32 -28.27 16.16 -0.97
N LYS A 33 -27.99 14.99 -0.37
CA LYS A 33 -28.90 14.36 0.60
C LYS A 33 -28.32 13.03 1.10
N ALA A 34 -28.27 12.92 2.43
CA ALA A 34 -27.95 11.72 3.15
C ALA A 34 -29.02 10.62 2.95
N GLU A 35 -28.55 9.38 3.11
CA GLU A 35 -29.29 8.17 3.51
C GLU A 35 -30.15 7.44 2.46
N ALA A 36 -29.64 6.28 2.04
CA ALA A 36 -30.25 4.94 2.19
C ALA A 36 -29.66 4.02 1.08
N ALA A 37 -29.31 2.76 1.26
CA ALA A 37 -29.20 1.83 2.38
C ALA A 37 -28.56 0.55 1.80
N GLY A 38 -27.70 -0.12 2.57
CA GLY A 38 -27.41 -1.55 2.40
C GLY A 38 -26.11 -1.92 1.70
N ASP A 39 -25.01 -1.99 2.46
CA ASP A 39 -24.35 -3.26 2.78
C ASP A 39 -23.34 -2.97 3.89
N GLY A 40 -23.12 -3.90 4.82
CA GLY A 40 -22.15 -3.70 5.88
C GLY A 40 -20.75 -3.58 5.28
N VAL A 41 -20.28 -2.36 5.01
CA VAL A 41 -18.87 -2.14 4.67
C VAL A 41 -18.09 -2.43 5.94
N VAL A 42 -17.74 -3.71 6.12
CA VAL A 42 -16.87 -4.16 7.18
C VAL A 42 -15.56 -3.43 6.96
N ALA A 43 -15.31 -2.42 7.79
CA ALA A 43 -14.07 -1.69 7.75
C ALA A 43 -12.93 -2.70 7.91
N PRO A 44 -11.88 -2.63 7.07
CA PRO A 44 -10.78 -3.55 7.17
C PRO A 44 -10.15 -3.46 8.56
N THR A 45 -10.10 -4.60 9.25
CA THR A 45 -9.53 -4.69 10.61
C THR A 45 -8.02 -4.92 10.59
N THR A 46 -7.45 -5.16 9.41
CA THR A 46 -6.01 -5.36 9.19
C THR A 46 -5.51 -4.48 8.04
N LEU A 47 -4.21 -4.22 8.04
CA LEU A 47 -3.58 -3.42 6.98
C LEU A 47 -3.60 -4.15 5.63
N GLU A 48 -3.43 -5.47 5.64
CA GLU A 48 -3.53 -6.31 4.45
C GLU A 48 -4.95 -6.25 3.87
N GLY A 49 -5.98 -6.28 4.74
CA GLY A 49 -7.37 -6.13 4.33
C GLY A 49 -7.64 -4.78 3.69
N ALA A 50 -7.04 -3.71 4.23
CA ALA A 50 -7.14 -2.38 3.65
C ALA A 50 -6.49 -2.31 2.25
N LEU A 51 -5.31 -2.90 2.07
CA LEU A 51 -4.64 -2.96 0.76
C LEU A 51 -5.44 -3.75 -0.27
N VAL A 52 -6.06 -4.86 0.13
CA VAL A 52 -6.93 -5.65 -0.75
C VAL A 52 -8.18 -4.85 -1.13
N ALA A 53 -8.78 -4.14 -0.17
CA ALA A 53 -9.92 -3.28 -0.47
C ALA A 53 -9.55 -2.22 -1.50
N GLN A 54 -8.43 -1.50 -1.33
CA GLN A 54 -7.97 -0.49 -2.29
C GLN A 54 -7.72 -1.09 -3.69
N LEU A 55 -7.15 -2.31 -3.77
CA LEU A 55 -6.93 -2.99 -5.05
C LEU A 55 -8.25 -3.35 -5.75
N VAL A 56 -9.23 -3.87 -5.00
CA VAL A 56 -10.55 -4.24 -5.53
C VAL A 56 -11.33 -3.02 -5.99
N HIS A 57 -11.22 -1.90 -5.28
CA HIS A 57 -11.82 -0.62 -5.68
C HIS A 57 -11.05 0.09 -6.81
N GLY A 58 -9.90 -0.45 -7.24
CA GLY A 58 -9.09 0.12 -8.30
C GLY A 58 -8.29 1.37 -7.90
N GLU A 59 -8.24 1.68 -6.60
CA GLU A 59 -7.48 2.81 -6.04
C GLU A 59 -5.96 2.58 -6.12
N ILE A 60 -5.54 1.31 -6.11
CA ILE A 60 -4.16 0.91 -6.35
C ILE A 60 -4.07 -0.16 -7.43
N THR A 61 -2.93 -0.16 -8.12
CA THR A 61 -2.57 -1.20 -9.09
C THR A 61 -2.04 -2.45 -8.38
N ARG A 62 -2.05 -3.57 -9.11
CA ARG A 62 -1.45 -4.83 -8.62
C ARG A 62 0.03 -4.69 -8.24
N THR A 63 0.79 -3.90 -9.00
CA THR A 63 2.22 -3.65 -8.71
C THR A 63 2.39 -2.88 -7.40
N GLN A 64 1.56 -1.87 -7.16
CA GLN A 64 1.57 -1.10 -5.91
C GLN A 64 1.16 -1.97 -4.72
N TYR A 65 0.15 -2.83 -4.88
CA TYR A 65 -0.23 -3.82 -3.86
C TYR A 65 0.95 -4.72 -3.48
N HIS A 66 1.66 -5.30 -4.44
CA HIS A 66 2.80 -6.17 -4.16
C HIS A 66 3.96 -5.43 -3.48
N ALA A 67 4.26 -4.20 -3.90
CA ALA A 67 5.30 -3.39 -3.27
C ALA A 67 4.95 -3.03 -1.82
N ALA A 68 3.69 -2.64 -1.57
CA ALA A 68 3.21 -2.31 -0.22
C ALA A 68 3.21 -3.55 0.69
N LEU A 69 2.75 -4.70 0.18
CA LEU A 69 2.74 -5.96 0.91
C LEU A 69 4.16 -6.42 1.27
N ALA A 70 5.12 -6.30 0.34
CA ALA A 70 6.51 -6.62 0.60
C ALA A 70 7.12 -5.72 1.69
N GLY A 71 6.80 -4.43 1.68
CA GLY A 71 7.23 -3.51 2.74
C GLY A 71 6.62 -3.84 4.10
N LEU A 72 5.37 -4.32 4.13
CA LEU A 72 4.73 -4.77 5.37
C LEU A 72 5.41 -6.02 5.92
N ALA A 73 5.69 -7.01 5.06
CA ALA A 73 6.39 -8.22 5.42
C ALA A 73 7.81 -7.93 5.96
N ALA A 74 8.58 -7.07 5.29
CA ALA A 74 9.92 -6.70 5.77
C ALA A 74 9.90 -6.09 7.18
N ARG A 75 8.92 -5.20 7.46
CA ARG A 75 8.75 -4.64 8.80
C ARG A 75 8.24 -5.66 9.81
N ASP A 76 7.51 -6.68 9.37
CA ASP A 76 7.08 -7.77 10.23
C ASP A 76 8.26 -8.67 10.58
N ASP A 77 9.13 -9.00 9.63
CA ASP A 77 10.38 -9.74 9.88
C ASP A 77 11.29 -9.01 10.88
N GLU A 78 11.36 -7.68 10.78
CA GLU A 78 12.09 -6.84 11.73
C GLU A 78 11.47 -6.85 13.14
N ARG A 79 10.12 -6.83 13.23
CA ARG A 79 9.40 -6.77 14.52
C ARG A 79 9.23 -8.13 15.18
N ASN A 80 9.05 -9.16 14.38
CA ASN A 80 8.70 -10.52 14.76
C ASN A 80 9.63 -11.51 14.05
N PRO A 81 10.95 -11.49 14.34
CA PRO A 81 11.89 -12.36 13.65
C PRO A 81 11.57 -13.83 13.91
N LEU A 82 11.28 -14.58 12.86
CA LEU A 82 11.09 -16.02 12.95
C LEU A 82 12.46 -16.70 13.09
N SER A 83 12.63 -17.49 14.14
CA SER A 83 13.77 -18.39 14.25
C SER A 83 13.54 -19.57 13.31
N ALA A 84 14.39 -19.73 12.30
CA ALA A 84 14.41 -20.96 11.53
C ALA A 84 14.69 -22.14 12.50
N PRO A 85 13.98 -23.27 12.39
CA PRO A 85 14.35 -24.46 13.13
C PRO A 85 15.80 -24.80 12.77
N GLY A 86 16.67 -24.84 13.79
CA GLY A 86 18.08 -25.12 13.58
C GLY A 86 18.27 -26.46 12.86
N ASN A 87 19.29 -26.55 12.01
CA ASN A 87 19.83 -27.85 11.53
C ASN A 87 20.46 -28.67 12.67
N ASP A 88 20.27 -28.26 13.92
CA ASP A 88 20.88 -28.79 15.13
C ASP A 88 20.11 -30.01 15.67
N ARG A 89 19.29 -30.66 14.83
CA ARG A 89 18.81 -32.02 15.13
C ARG A 89 19.86 -33.00 14.59
N PRO A 90 20.80 -33.52 15.41
CA PRO A 90 21.77 -34.53 14.99
C PRO A 90 21.12 -35.87 14.55
N ASP A 91 19.80 -35.96 14.59
CA ASP A 91 18.96 -37.14 14.40
C ASP A 91 18.03 -37.06 13.16
N ALA A 92 18.17 -36.05 12.29
CA ALA A 92 17.34 -35.94 11.06
C ALA A 92 17.74 -36.91 9.92
N CYS A 93 18.80 -37.71 10.09
CA CYS A 93 19.16 -38.80 9.20
C CYS A 93 19.47 -40.07 10.02
N ALA A 94 18.44 -40.86 10.32
CA ALA A 94 18.54 -42.29 10.63
C ALA A 94 17.24 -43.00 10.20
#